data_AF-A0A941S5G8-F1
#
_entry.id   AF-A0A941S5G8-F1
#
_cell.length_a   1.000
_cell.length_b   1.000
_cell.length_c   1.000
_cell.angle_alpha   90.00
_cell.angle_beta   90.00
_cell.angle_gamma   90.00
#
_symmetry.space_group_name_H-M   'P 1'
#
loop_
_entity.id
_entity.type
_entity.pdbx_description
1 polymer ?
#
loop_
_entity_poly.entity_id
_entity_poly.type
_entity_poly.pdbx_seq_one_letter_code
_entity_poly.pdbx_strand_id
1 'polypeptide(L)'
;MAIDPVVLLSEELRSAENTLHAACRDNPDALRGKSGEEICALTARIREISSEIFETKPTSALGAGILVKMAAERLPFSYGAYTKHFHEIAERLSAGQRELADIIWLRAMRTALAGGLCGKDGVRIAPLLRLAIEGARQPIVVFRAVTYARDNGHAGMDAAIH
;
A
#
# COMPACT_ATOMS: atom_id res chain seq x y z
N MET A 1 0.83 -16.81 5.72
CA MET A 1 1.53 -15.61 5.19
C MET A 1 1.39 -14.52 6.23
N ALA A 2 2.48 -13.84 6.58
CA ALA A 2 2.38 -12.62 7.39
C ALA A 2 1.74 -11.52 6.53
N ILE A 3 0.80 -10.76 7.11
CA ILE A 3 0.22 -9.59 6.46
C ILE A 3 1.33 -8.55 6.27
N ASP A 4 1.30 -7.82 5.16
CA ASP A 4 2.27 -6.75 4.92
C ASP A 4 2.14 -5.66 6.01
N PRO A 5 3.21 -5.29 6.71
CA PRO A 5 3.14 -4.35 7.83
C PRO A 5 2.63 -2.97 7.41
N VAL A 6 2.92 -2.53 6.18
CA VAL A 6 2.40 -1.25 5.66
C VAL A 6 0.88 -1.30 5.51
N VAL A 7 0.32 -2.45 5.13
CA VAL A 7 -1.12 -2.63 5.01
C VAL A 7 -1.77 -2.49 6.37
N LEU A 8 -1.23 -3.19 7.37
CA LEU A 8 -1.73 -3.13 8.75
C LEU A 8 -1.72 -1.69 9.27
N LEU A 9 -0.57 -1.01 9.19
CA LEU A 9 -0.42 0.37 9.64
C LEU A 9 -1.34 1.33 8.90
N SER A 10 -1.58 1.12 7.60
CA SER A 10 -2.49 1.97 6.83
C SER A 10 -3.95 1.83 7.23
N GLU A 11 -4.38 0.62 7.60
CA GLU A 11 -5.74 0.39 8.12
C GLU A 11 -5.90 0.96 9.53
N GLU A 12 -4.86 0.82 10.38
CA GLU A 12 -4.82 1.47 11.70
C GLU A 12 -4.90 3.00 11.57
N LEU A 13 -4.13 3.59 10.65
CA LEU A 13 -4.17 5.02 10.36
C LEU A 13 -5.57 5.45 9.92
N ARG A 14 -6.17 4.75 8.94
CA ARG A 14 -7.51 5.06 8.44
C ARG A 14 -8.57 4.95 9.53
N SER A 15 -8.47 3.94 10.39
CA SER A 15 -9.38 3.77 11.53
C SER A 15 -9.28 4.92 12.54
N ALA A 16 -8.05 5.33 12.88
CA ALA A 16 -7.80 6.46 13.77
C ALA A 16 -8.28 7.79 13.16
N GLU A 17 -8.02 8.02 11.88
CA GLU A 17 -8.49 9.20 11.14
C GLU A 17 -10.01 9.25 11.06
N ASN A 18 -10.69 8.13 10.75
CA ASN A 18 -12.14 8.05 10.73
C ASN A 18 -12.75 8.34 12.11
N THR A 19 -12.11 7.84 13.18
CA THR A 19 -12.54 8.11 14.56
C THR A 19 -12.43 9.59 14.89
N LEU A 20 -11.35 10.25 14.47
CA LEU A 20 -11.16 11.68 14.63
C LEU A 20 -12.20 12.46 13.81
N HIS A 21 -12.40 12.08 12.55
CA HIS A 21 -13.36 12.73 11.64
C HIS A 21 -14.79 12.63 12.16
N ALA A 22 -15.21 11.47 12.65
CA ALA A 22 -16.52 11.26 13.26
C ALA A 22 -16.68 12.12 14.53
N ALA A 23 -15.65 12.21 15.37
CA ALA A 23 -15.65 13.07 16.55
C ALA A 23 -15.75 14.57 16.19
N CYS A 24 -15.20 15.00 15.06
CA CYS A 24 -15.27 16.38 14.59
C CYS A 24 -16.57 16.74 13.86
N ARG A 25 -17.20 15.80 13.15
CA ARG A 25 -18.31 16.09 12.21
C ARG A 25 -19.70 15.81 12.77
N ASP A 26 -19.89 14.69 13.48
CA ASP A 26 -21.23 14.17 13.73
C ASP A 26 -21.78 14.53 15.12
N ASN A 27 -20.94 15.08 16.00
CA ASN A 27 -21.38 15.35 17.36
C ASN A 27 -20.57 16.52 17.98
N PRO A 28 -21.01 17.78 17.82
CA PRO A 28 -20.41 18.91 18.52
C PRO A 28 -20.42 18.74 20.05
N ASP A 29 -21.29 17.86 20.58
CA ASP A 29 -21.32 17.45 21.98
C ASP A 29 -20.47 16.19 22.29
N ALA A 30 -19.96 15.43 21.32
CA ALA A 30 -18.99 14.34 21.59
C ALA A 30 -17.64 14.86 22.08
N LEU A 31 -17.34 16.13 21.79
CA LEU A 31 -16.21 16.85 22.37
C LEU A 31 -16.60 17.57 23.67
N ARG A 32 -17.90 17.72 23.97
CA ARG A 32 -18.38 18.15 25.29
C ARG A 32 -18.41 16.97 26.24
N GLY A 33 -17.25 16.64 26.79
CA GLY A 33 -17.10 15.60 27.82
C GLY A 33 -15.89 14.69 27.59
N LYS A 34 -15.43 14.59 26.35
CA LYS A 34 -14.08 14.10 26.06
C LYS A 34 -13.09 15.20 26.41
N SER A 35 -12.19 14.93 27.35
CA SER A 35 -11.16 15.91 27.71
C SER A 35 -10.32 16.21 26.47
N GLY A 36 -9.79 17.43 26.35
CA GLY A 36 -8.83 17.74 25.27
C GLY A 36 -7.66 16.74 25.21
N GLU A 37 -7.42 16.02 26.29
CA GLU A 37 -6.48 14.90 26.41
C GLU A 37 -6.79 13.73 25.45
N GLU A 38 -8.06 13.36 25.25
CA GLU A 38 -8.43 12.26 24.34
C GLU A 38 -8.18 12.63 22.87
N ILE A 39 -8.46 13.88 22.50
CA ILE A 39 -8.19 14.40 21.15
C ILE A 39 -6.68 14.49 20.92
N CYS A 40 -5.94 14.99 21.93
CA CYS A 40 -4.49 15.03 21.91
C CYS A 40 -3.88 13.63 21.78
N ALA A 41 -4.39 12.64 22.52
CA ALA A 41 -3.95 11.25 22.45
C ALA A 41 -4.21 10.64 21.07
N LEU A 42 -5.39 10.87 20.49
CA LEU A 42 -5.72 10.37 19.16
C LEU A 42 -4.85 11.01 18.07
N THR A 43 -4.63 12.33 18.17
CA THR A 43 -3.76 13.06 17.23
C THR A 43 -2.30 12.62 17.37
N ALA A 44 -1.84 12.37 18.59
CA ALA A 44 -0.52 11.80 18.86
C ALA A 44 -0.37 10.41 18.23
N ARG A 45 -1.39 9.55 18.36
CA ARG A 45 -1.40 8.22 17.74
C ARG A 45 -1.35 8.28 16.21
N ILE A 46 -2.13 9.16 15.58
CA ILE A 46 -2.08 9.38 14.12
C ILE A 46 -0.68 9.80 13.68
N ARG A 47 -0.04 10.70 14.44
CA ARG A 47 1.33 11.16 14.15
C ARG A 47 2.35 10.05 14.31
N GLU A 48 2.21 9.22 15.35
CA GLU A 48 3.08 8.07 15.60
C GLU A 48 2.99 7.05 14.46
N ILE A 49 1.78 6.61 14.10
CA ILE A 49 1.54 5.68 13.00
C ILE A 49 2.08 6.26 11.68
N SER A 50 1.83 7.55 11.44
CA SER A 50 2.36 8.23 10.26
C SER A 50 3.89 8.21 10.22
N SER A 51 4.56 8.40 11.35
CA SER A 51 6.03 8.32 11.42
C SER A 51 6.52 6.90 11.17
N GLU A 52 5.86 5.91 11.76
CA GLU A 52 6.21 4.49 11.62
C GLU A 52 6.10 4.03 10.15
N ILE A 53 5.06 4.48 9.42
CA ILE A 53 4.91 4.19 8.00
C ILE A 53 6.10 4.69 7.18
N PHE A 54 6.71 5.83 7.53
CA PHE A 54 7.86 6.39 6.82
C PHE A 54 9.17 5.60 7.05
N GLU A 55 9.18 4.67 8.00
CA GLU A 55 10.32 3.82 8.32
C GLU A 55 10.04 2.34 7.97
N THR A 56 8.77 1.99 7.77
CA THR A 56 8.34 0.61 7.52
C THR A 56 8.55 0.20 6.07
N LYS A 57 9.33 -0.87 5.88
CA LYS A 57 9.52 -1.47 4.57
C LYS A 57 8.34 -2.38 4.19
N PRO A 58 7.66 -2.13 3.06
CA PRO A 58 6.64 -3.02 2.55
C PRO A 58 7.23 -4.38 2.14
N THR A 59 6.51 -5.45 2.42
CA THR A 59 6.91 -6.83 2.08
C THR A 59 6.20 -7.35 0.83
N SER A 60 5.29 -6.56 0.25
CA SER A 60 4.50 -6.91 -0.93
C SER A 60 4.35 -5.72 -1.90
N ALA A 61 3.85 -6.02 -3.11
CA ALA A 61 3.47 -4.98 -4.06
C ALA A 61 2.26 -4.17 -3.59
N LEU A 62 1.35 -4.80 -2.85
CA LEU A 62 0.18 -4.13 -2.31
C LEU A 62 0.59 -3.08 -1.27
N GLY A 63 1.48 -3.43 -0.33
CA GLY A 63 2.07 -2.46 0.61
C GLY A 63 2.86 -1.35 -0.11
N ALA A 64 3.57 -1.67 -1.19
CA ALA A 64 4.20 -0.66 -2.02
C ALA A 64 3.19 0.31 -2.66
N GLY A 65 2.07 -0.21 -3.18
CA GLY A 65 0.99 0.58 -3.74
C GLY A 65 0.40 1.57 -2.74
N ILE A 66 0.22 1.14 -1.48
CA ILE A 66 -0.22 2.02 -0.39
C ILE A 66 0.75 3.19 -0.18
N LEU A 67 2.06 2.94 -0.12
CA LEU A 67 3.05 4.02 0.03
C LEU A 67 3.04 4.99 -1.16
N VAL A 68 2.85 4.48 -2.38
CA VAL A 68 2.74 5.31 -3.59
C VAL A 68 1.50 6.20 -3.51
N LYS A 69 0.34 5.65 -3.13
CA LYS A 69 -0.90 6.42 -2.95
C LYS A 69 -0.74 7.49 -1.87
N MET A 70 -0.15 7.12 -0.74
CA MET A 70 0.17 8.02 0.37
C MET A 70 1.11 9.16 -0.03
N ALA A 71 2.05 8.93 -0.95
CA ALA A 71 2.91 9.97 -1.49
C ALA A 71 2.12 10.92 -2.41
N ALA A 72 1.19 10.38 -3.19
CA ALA A 72 0.33 11.14 -4.09
C ALA A 72 -0.61 12.10 -3.33
N GLU A 73 -1.23 11.62 -2.25
CA GLU A 73 -2.15 12.39 -1.39
C GLU A 73 -1.44 13.54 -0.66
N ARG A 74 -0.13 13.43 -0.43
CA ARG A 74 0.69 14.44 0.25
C ARG A 74 1.30 15.48 -0.71
N LEU A 75 1.11 15.32 -2.02
CA LEU A 75 1.59 16.30 -3.00
C LEU A 75 0.65 17.52 -3.06
N PRO A 76 1.20 18.74 -3.20
CA PRO A 76 0.39 19.93 -3.46
C PRO A 76 -0.44 19.79 -4.74
N PHE A 77 -1.65 20.36 -4.74
CA PHE A 77 -2.59 20.32 -5.87
C PHE A 77 -1.99 20.80 -7.20
N SER A 78 -1.03 21.73 -7.15
CA SER A 78 -0.31 22.24 -8.33
C SER A 78 0.40 21.16 -9.15
N TYR A 79 0.64 19.97 -8.55
CA TYR A 79 1.31 18.84 -9.18
C TYR A 79 0.35 17.71 -9.57
N GLY A 80 -0.93 18.03 -9.80
CA GLY A 80 -1.99 17.06 -10.07
C GLY A 80 -1.70 16.06 -11.21
N ALA A 81 -0.94 16.46 -12.23
CA ALA A 81 -0.52 15.54 -13.29
C ALA A 81 0.36 14.39 -12.76
N TYR A 82 1.29 14.67 -11.84
CA TYR A 82 2.10 13.64 -11.18
C TYR A 82 1.26 12.82 -10.22
N THR A 83 0.40 13.48 -9.44
CA THR A 83 -0.51 12.82 -8.50
C THR A 83 -1.38 11.78 -9.21
N LYS A 84 -1.95 12.11 -10.38
CA LYS A 84 -2.73 11.16 -11.19
C LYS A 84 -1.91 9.91 -11.54
N HIS A 85 -0.69 10.10 -12.03
CA HIS A 85 0.14 8.96 -12.42
C HIS A 85 0.58 8.12 -11.21
N PHE A 86 0.82 8.73 -10.05
CA PHE A 86 1.03 7.98 -8.82
C PHE A 86 -0.18 7.12 -8.45
N HIS A 87 -1.41 7.63 -8.59
CA HIS A 87 -2.61 6.84 -8.33
C HIS A 87 -2.73 5.65 -9.30
N GLU A 88 -2.47 5.86 -10.59
CA GLU A 88 -2.48 4.78 -11.59
C GLU A 88 -1.47 3.67 -11.25
N ILE A 89 -0.25 4.03 -10.84
CA ILE A 89 0.77 3.08 -10.41
C ILE A 89 0.33 2.36 -9.13
N ALA A 90 -0.24 3.09 -8.15
CA ALA A 90 -0.71 2.52 -6.90
C ALA A 90 -1.82 1.47 -7.11
N GLU A 91 -2.76 1.73 -8.02
CA GLU A 91 -3.81 0.78 -8.40
C GLU A 91 -3.22 -0.49 -9.03
N ARG A 92 -2.29 -0.35 -9.98
CA ARG A 92 -1.59 -1.49 -10.59
C ARG A 92 -0.84 -2.33 -9.57
N LEU A 93 -0.07 -1.68 -8.69
CA LEU A 93 0.65 -2.35 -7.59
C LEU A 93 -0.29 -3.07 -6.63
N SER A 94 -1.45 -2.47 -6.32
CA SER A 94 -2.49 -3.07 -5.47
C SER A 94 -3.15 -4.28 -6.13
N ALA A 95 -3.28 -4.27 -7.46
CA ALA A 95 -3.68 -5.43 -8.25
C ALA A 95 -2.56 -6.49 -8.41
N GLY A 96 -1.39 -6.27 -7.79
CA GLY A 96 -0.23 -7.17 -7.87
C GLY A 96 0.57 -7.04 -9.18
N GLN A 97 0.21 -6.10 -10.05
CA GLN A 97 0.91 -5.83 -11.30
C GLN A 97 2.19 -5.03 -11.02
N ARG A 98 3.29 -5.46 -11.63
CA ARG A 98 4.62 -4.87 -11.42
C ARG A 98 5.25 -4.56 -12.75
N GLU A 99 4.82 -3.45 -13.34
CA GLU A 99 5.33 -3.03 -14.63
C GLU A 99 6.72 -2.40 -14.48
N LEU A 100 7.65 -2.76 -15.36
CA LEU A 100 8.99 -2.20 -15.34
C LEU A 100 8.96 -0.67 -15.57
N ALA A 101 8.06 -0.20 -16.42
CA ALA A 101 7.86 1.22 -16.71
C ALA A 101 7.52 2.01 -15.43
N ASP A 102 6.61 1.49 -14.61
CA ASP A 102 6.23 2.11 -13.34
C ASP A 102 7.42 2.22 -12.38
N ILE A 103 8.22 1.16 -12.26
CA ILE A 103 9.41 1.17 -11.39
C ILE A 103 10.46 2.16 -11.88
N ILE A 104 10.69 2.26 -13.19
CA ILE A 104 11.60 3.24 -13.78
C ILE A 104 11.10 4.65 -13.49
N TRP A 105 9.81 4.89 -13.73
CA TRP A 105 9.20 6.19 -13.48
C TRP A 105 9.27 6.59 -12.01
N LEU A 106 8.95 5.68 -11.08
CA LEU A 106 9.05 5.93 -9.63
C LEU A 106 10.50 6.26 -9.21
N ARG A 107 11.52 5.60 -9.80
CA ARG A 107 12.94 5.91 -9.53
C ARG A 107 13.33 7.30 -10.02
N ALA A 108 12.89 7.67 -11.22
CA ALA A 108 13.11 9.00 -11.76
C ALA A 108 12.43 10.06 -10.88
N MET A 109 11.17 9.80 -10.51
CA MET A 109 10.36 10.72 -9.71
C MET A 109 10.91 10.88 -8.29
N ARG A 110 11.32 9.80 -7.63
CA ARG A 110 12.03 9.86 -6.34
C ARG A 110 13.25 10.78 -6.42
N THR A 111 14.05 10.66 -7.49
CA THR A 111 15.27 11.46 -7.67
C THR A 111 14.93 12.93 -7.90
N ALA A 112 13.93 13.24 -8.73
CA ALA A 112 13.50 14.60 -8.98
C ALA A 112 12.84 15.26 -7.75
N LEU A 113 12.04 14.50 -6.97
CA LEU A 113 11.44 14.98 -5.72
C LEU A 113 12.49 15.26 -4.64
N ALA A 114 13.47 14.37 -4.49
CA ALA A 114 14.62 14.60 -3.60
C ALA A 114 15.46 15.81 -4.06
N GLY A 115 15.52 16.07 -5.37
CA GLY A 115 16.14 17.26 -5.95
C GLY A 115 15.30 18.54 -5.86
N GLY A 116 14.09 18.48 -5.29
CA GLY A 116 13.26 19.66 -5.01
C GLY A 116 12.19 20.00 -6.06
N LEU A 117 11.85 19.11 -7.00
CA LEU A 117 10.85 19.38 -8.04
C LEU A 117 9.48 19.85 -7.49
N CYS A 118 9.13 19.46 -6.27
CA CYS A 118 7.90 19.89 -5.57
C CYS A 118 8.21 20.63 -4.25
N GLY A 119 9.35 21.32 -4.18
CA GLY A 119 9.78 22.03 -2.98
C GLY A 119 9.98 21.11 -1.77
N LYS A 120 9.74 21.66 -0.57
CA LYS A 120 9.92 20.93 0.71
C LYS A 120 9.01 19.70 0.81
N ASP A 121 7.79 19.78 0.27
CA ASP A 121 6.84 18.66 0.31
C ASP A 121 7.33 17.52 -0.57
N GLY A 122 7.89 17.82 -1.75
CA GLY A 122 8.54 16.82 -2.60
C GLY A 122 9.69 16.10 -1.89
N VAL A 123 10.57 16.86 -1.24
CA VAL A 123 11.70 16.29 -0.48
C VAL A 123 11.21 15.39 0.66
N ARG A 124 10.13 15.77 1.33
CA ARG A 124 9.52 15.01 2.42
C ARG A 124 8.92 13.68 1.97
N ILE A 125 8.32 13.61 0.78
CA ILE A 125 7.68 12.37 0.29
C ILE A 125 8.65 11.41 -0.42
N ALA A 126 9.80 11.88 -0.90
CA ALA A 126 10.77 11.05 -1.62
C ALA A 126 11.19 9.76 -0.87
N PRO A 127 11.33 9.76 0.48
CA PRO A 127 11.56 8.54 1.26
C PRO A 127 10.46 7.48 1.12
N LEU A 128 9.18 7.87 1.00
CA LEU A 128 8.08 6.92 0.78
C LEU A 128 8.24 6.19 -0.54
N LEU A 129 8.63 6.91 -1.61
CA LEU A 129 8.87 6.29 -2.90
C LEU A 129 10.06 5.34 -2.89
N ARG A 130 11.10 5.64 -2.09
CA ARG A 130 12.22 4.72 -1.88
C ARG A 130 11.72 3.40 -1.31
N LEU A 131 10.93 3.45 -0.24
CA LEU A 131 10.36 2.25 0.40
C LEU A 131 9.41 1.49 -0.54
N ALA A 132 8.56 2.21 -1.28
CA ALA A 132 7.67 1.61 -2.26
C ALA A 132 8.42 0.84 -3.35
N ILE A 133 9.50 1.41 -3.90
CA ILE A 133 10.35 0.73 -4.88
C ILE A 133 10.97 -0.54 -4.29
N GLU A 134 11.35 -0.53 -3.01
CA GLU A 134 11.88 -1.71 -2.33
C GLU A 134 10.81 -2.81 -2.13
N GLY A 135 9.56 -2.44 -1.83
CA GLY A 135 8.43 -3.36 -1.71
C GLY A 135 8.03 -3.98 -3.04
N ALA A 136 7.96 -3.16 -4.09
CA ALA A 136 7.61 -3.64 -5.43
C ALA A 136 8.65 -4.63 -6.00
N ARG A 137 9.89 -4.59 -5.49
CA ARG A 137 10.97 -5.53 -5.84
C ARG A 137 10.95 -6.83 -5.06
N GLN A 138 10.11 -7.00 -4.04
CA GLN A 138 10.09 -8.22 -3.23
C GLN A 138 9.71 -9.43 -4.07
N PRO A 139 10.37 -10.59 -3.94
CA PRO A 139 10.08 -11.77 -4.77
C PRO A 139 8.62 -12.25 -4.59
N ILE A 140 8.03 -12.81 -5.65
CA ILE A 140 6.70 -13.46 -5.59
C ILE A 140 6.91 -14.95 -5.42
N VAL A 141 6.30 -15.53 -4.38
CA VAL A 141 6.24 -17.00 -4.23
C VAL A 141 5.06 -17.50 -5.05
N VAL A 142 5.33 -18.28 -6.09
CA VAL A 142 4.30 -18.91 -6.93
C VAL A 142 4.12 -20.35 -6.46
N PHE A 143 2.99 -20.64 -5.81
CA PHE A 143 2.61 -22.02 -5.50
C PHE A 143 1.94 -22.64 -6.72
N ARG A 144 2.63 -23.61 -7.34
CA ARG A 144 2.05 -24.42 -8.41
C ARG A 144 1.61 -25.74 -7.81
N ALA A 145 0.30 -25.96 -7.72
CA ALA A 145 -0.22 -27.28 -7.38
C ALA A 145 0.12 -28.24 -8.53
N VAL A 146 0.97 -29.24 -8.25
CA VAL A 146 1.21 -30.34 -9.17
C VAL A 146 0.04 -31.30 -9.01
N THR A 147 -0.94 -31.22 -9.91
CA THR A 147 -1.96 -32.27 -10.03
C THR A 147 -1.29 -33.48 -10.69
N TYR A 148 -1.04 -34.54 -9.93
CA TYR A 148 -0.72 -35.84 -10.50
C TYR A 148 -1.95 -36.32 -11.26
N ALA A 149 -1.84 -36.48 -12.58
CA ALA A 149 -2.84 -37.18 -13.36
C ALA A 149 -2.93 -38.60 -12.79
N ARG A 150 -4.11 -38.93 -12.26
CA ARG A 150 -4.44 -40.31 -11.90
C ARG A 150 -4.41 -41.08 -13.21
N ASP A 151 -3.40 -41.93 -13.37
CA ASP A 151 -3.23 -42.80 -14.54
C ASP A 151 -4.43 -43.75 -14.58
N ASN A 152 -5.50 -43.34 -15.27
CA ASN A 152 -6.66 -44.17 -15.55
C ASN A 152 -6.27 -45.14 -16.66
N GLY A 153 -5.48 -46.14 -16.29
CA GLY A 153 -5.16 -47.28 -17.12
C GLY A 153 -6.42 -47.84 -17.73
N HIS A 154 -6.54 -47.67 -19.04
CA HIS A 154 -7.50 -48.37 -19.86
C HIS A 154 -7.23 -49.87 -19.80
N ALA A 155 -7.95 -50.59 -18.93
CA ALA A 155 -8.19 -52.01 -19.13
C ALA A 155 -9.39 -52.16 -20.07
N GLY A 156 -9.12 -52.02 -21.36
CA GLY A 156 -10.03 -52.47 -22.41
C GLY A 156 -9.74 -53.93 -22.75
N MET A 157 -10.83 -54.70 -22.95
CA MET A 157 -10.90 -56.02 -23.62
C MET A 157 -10.32 -57.19 -22.79
N ASP A 158 -11.05 -58.27 -22.50
CA ASP A 158 -11.76 -59.10 -23.46
C ASP A 158 -13.09 -59.70 -22.96
N ALA A 159 -14.04 -59.76 -23.88
CA ALA A 159 -15.15 -60.70 -23.88
C ALA A 159 -14.78 -61.93 -24.73
N ALA A 160 -14.92 -63.14 -24.20
CA ALA A 160 -15.08 -64.41 -24.93
C ALA A 160 -15.63 -65.44 -23.92
N ILE A 161 -16.92 -65.80 -23.96
CA ILE A 161 -17.49 -66.97 -24.67
C ILE A 161 -16.59 -68.22 -24.57
N HIS A 162 -16.79 -69.04 -23.53
CA HIS A 162 -17.36 -70.39 -23.60
C HIS A 162 -17.61 -70.96 -22.21
#